data_AF-A0ABD3MIU6-F1
#
_entry.id   AF-A0ABD3MIU6-F1
#
_cell.length_a   1.000
_cell.length_b   1.000
_cell.length_c   1.000
_cell.angle_alpha   90.00
_cell.angle_beta   90.00
_cell.angle_gamma   90.00
#
_symmetry.space_group_name_H-M   'P 1'
#
loop_
_entity.id
_entity.type
_entity.pdbx_description
1 polymer ?
#
loop_
_entity_poly.entity_id
_entity_poly.type
_entity_poly.pdbx_seq_one_letter_code
_entity_poly.pdbx_strand_id
1 'polypeptide(L)'
;MRSAHARLIVSRDRTADLHSAWRAQLFRFSLLVVFVTMYQLQSSLSACIREIKDRKGMAVTGVEAIKILFGDSYCELTGVVISGLLSYFLALGYHTGLELDSWPYALSTALAPLCVGLFFNSRQVGCRGGEDLDMVDVDDKRHQFPAVILWHTVVTGAYWFMKSGMQECEDNVKLCNQSIEDFERMDKKMAMRAKLKAGAKQ
;
A
#
# COMPACT_ATOMS: atom_id res chain seq x y z
N MET A 1 21.92 -8.32 31.79
CA MET A 1 22.22 -7.42 30.67
C MET A 1 22.57 -8.17 29.39
N ARG A 2 23.68 -8.92 29.30
CA ARG A 2 24.06 -9.68 28.08
C ARG A 2 22.99 -10.67 27.58
N SER A 3 22.30 -11.37 28.49
CA SER A 3 21.16 -12.25 28.16
C SER A 3 19.95 -11.48 27.60
N ALA A 4 19.71 -10.25 28.06
CA ALA A 4 18.63 -9.40 27.52
C ALA A 4 18.98 -8.87 26.13
N HIS A 5 20.22 -8.46 25.91
CA HIS A 5 20.74 -8.06 24.60
C HIS A 5 20.65 -9.19 23.56
N ALA A 6 21.05 -10.41 23.92
CA ALA A 6 20.92 -11.57 23.04
C ALA A 6 19.46 -11.86 22.65
N ARG A 7 18.51 -11.73 23.58
CA ARG A 7 17.07 -11.88 23.29
C ARG A 7 16.56 -10.78 22.36
N LEU A 8 17.03 -9.55 22.50
CA LEU A 8 16.65 -8.44 21.64
C LEU A 8 17.14 -8.64 20.20
N ILE A 9 18.38 -9.12 20.02
CA ILE A 9 18.91 -9.45 18.69
C ILE A 9 18.05 -10.55 18.04
N VAL A 10 17.76 -11.64 18.75
CA VAL A 10 16.92 -12.72 18.23
C VAL A 10 15.52 -12.22 17.91
N SER A 11 14.95 -11.34 18.72
CA SER A 11 13.65 -10.72 18.45
C SER A 11 13.68 -9.87 17.18
N ARG A 12 14.73 -9.08 16.98
CA ARG A 12 14.91 -8.25 15.77
C ARG A 12 14.96 -9.09 14.51
N ASP A 13 15.76 -10.16 14.53
CA ASP A 13 15.93 -11.02 13.36
C ASP A 13 14.61 -11.74 13.03
N ARG A 14 13.86 -12.20 14.05
CA ARG A 14 12.50 -12.74 13.86
C ARG A 14 11.51 -11.73 13.30
N THR A 15 11.58 -10.47 13.73
CA THR A 15 10.73 -9.39 13.19
C THR A 15 11.05 -9.14 11.72
N ALA A 16 12.33 -9.16 11.33
CA ALA A 16 12.75 -9.02 9.93
C ALA A 16 12.21 -10.17 9.05
N ASP A 17 12.29 -11.42 9.54
CA ASP A 17 11.73 -12.60 8.86
C ASP A 17 10.21 -12.48 8.70
N LEU A 18 9.52 -12.05 9.77
CA LEU A 18 8.08 -11.83 9.75
C LEU A 18 7.69 -10.76 8.73
N HIS A 19 8.44 -9.67 8.64
CA HIS A 19 8.21 -8.62 7.64
C HIS A 19 8.43 -9.11 6.21
N SER A 20 9.44 -9.94 5.99
CA SER A 20 9.66 -10.59 4.69
C SER A 20 8.46 -11.46 4.28
N ALA A 21 7.98 -12.30 5.21
CA ALA A 21 6.81 -13.14 4.98
C ALA A 21 5.54 -12.32 4.71
N TRP A 22 5.32 -11.23 5.46
CA TRP A 22 4.19 -10.32 5.24
C TRP A 22 4.23 -9.66 3.87
N ARG A 23 5.39 -9.15 3.43
CA ARG A 23 5.54 -8.55 2.10
C ARG A 23 5.20 -9.55 1.00
N ALA A 24 5.63 -10.80 1.13
CA ALA A 24 5.31 -11.86 0.18
C ALA A 24 3.81 -12.15 0.12
N GLN A 25 3.11 -12.17 1.26
CA GLN A 25 1.65 -12.35 1.28
C GLN A 25 0.91 -11.15 0.71
N LEU A 26 1.34 -9.92 1.03
CA LEU A 26 0.76 -8.70 0.45
C LEU A 26 0.87 -8.72 -1.09
N PHE A 27 2.02 -9.12 -1.64
CA PHE A 27 2.18 -9.29 -3.07
C PHE A 27 1.20 -10.32 -3.67
N ARG A 28 1.01 -11.47 -3.01
CA ARG A 28 0.05 -12.49 -3.49
C ARG A 28 -1.39 -11.95 -3.50
N PHE A 29 -1.78 -11.22 -2.46
CA PHE A 29 -3.09 -10.56 -2.41
C PHE A 29 -3.22 -9.47 -3.47
N SER A 30 -2.14 -8.75 -3.79
CA SER A 30 -2.20 -7.71 -4.82
C SER A 30 -2.51 -8.26 -6.21
N LEU A 31 -2.05 -9.48 -6.54
CA LEU A 31 -2.44 -10.15 -7.78
C LEU A 31 -3.94 -10.41 -7.84
N LEU A 32 -4.56 -10.82 -6.73
CA LEU A 32 -6.02 -10.98 -6.65
C LEU A 32 -6.73 -9.63 -6.82
N VAL A 33 -6.21 -8.57 -6.23
CA VAL A 33 -6.77 -7.21 -6.39
C VAL A 33 -6.67 -6.75 -7.84
N VAL A 34 -5.58 -7.04 -8.56
CA VAL A 34 -5.46 -6.78 -10.00
C VAL A 34 -6.60 -7.48 -10.76
N PHE A 35 -6.86 -8.76 -10.49
CA PHE A 35 -8.00 -9.45 -11.12
C PHE A 35 -9.35 -8.81 -10.78
N VAL A 36 -9.57 -8.40 -9.54
CA VAL A 36 -10.80 -7.71 -9.12
C VAL A 36 -10.96 -6.38 -9.86
N THR A 37 -9.91 -5.57 -9.97
CA THR A 37 -9.97 -4.28 -10.68
C THR A 37 -10.17 -4.45 -12.19
N MET A 38 -9.54 -5.46 -12.79
CA MET A 38 -9.78 -5.81 -14.19
C MET A 38 -11.22 -6.27 -14.42
N TYR A 39 -11.79 -7.03 -13.49
CA TYR A 39 -13.20 -7.43 -13.54
C TYR A 39 -14.14 -6.22 -13.41
N GLN A 40 -13.86 -5.29 -12.49
CA GLN A 40 -14.62 -4.04 -12.36
C GLN A 40 -14.59 -3.22 -13.67
N LEU A 41 -13.42 -3.10 -14.30
CA LEU A 41 -13.27 -2.45 -15.60
C LEU A 41 -14.04 -3.18 -16.71
N GLN A 42 -13.91 -4.51 -16.81
CA GLN A 42 -14.61 -5.31 -17.81
C GLN A 42 -16.14 -5.17 -17.67
N SER A 43 -16.65 -5.20 -16.43
CA SER A 43 -18.08 -5.02 -16.14
C SER A 43 -18.57 -3.67 -16.66
N SER A 44 -17.87 -2.58 -16.31
CA SER A 44 -18.21 -1.22 -16.75
C SER A 44 -18.18 -1.09 -18.29
N LEU A 45 -17.09 -1.53 -18.94
CA LEU A 45 -16.95 -1.49 -20.40
C LEU A 45 -18.04 -2.31 -21.10
N SER A 46 -18.35 -3.52 -20.59
CA SER A 46 -19.37 -4.38 -21.18
C SER A 46 -20.77 -3.78 -21.11
N ALA A 47 -21.11 -3.12 -20.01
CA ALA A 47 -22.36 -2.39 -19.85
C ALA A 47 -22.45 -1.23 -20.84
N CYS A 48 -21.37 -0.44 -20.96
CA CYS A 48 -21.28 0.65 -21.93
C CYS A 48 -21.44 0.17 -23.39
N ILE A 49 -20.76 -0.91 -23.78
CA ILE A 49 -20.87 -1.49 -25.13
C ILE A 49 -22.31 -1.93 -25.42
N ARG A 50 -22.98 -2.55 -24.44
CA ARG A 50 -24.38 -2.95 -24.59
C ARG A 50 -25.28 -1.75 -24.87
N GLU A 51 -25.11 -0.65 -24.15
CA GLU A 51 -25.87 0.58 -24.38
C GLU A 51 -25.61 1.23 -25.72
N ILE A 52 -24.35 1.26 -26.17
CA ILE A 52 -23.99 1.78 -27.50
C ILE A 52 -24.64 0.92 -28.59
N LYS A 53 -24.65 -0.41 -28.42
CA LYS A 53 -25.26 -1.34 -29.37
C LYS A 53 -26.79 -1.22 -29.42
N ASP A 54 -27.43 -0.94 -28.29
CA ASP A 54 -28.88 -0.77 -28.19
C ASP A 54 -29.36 0.57 -28.79
N ARG A 55 -28.45 1.53 -29.10
CA ARG A 55 -28.77 2.72 -29.89
C ARG A 55 -29.07 2.36 -31.35
N LYS A 56 -30.33 2.02 -31.63
CA LYS A 56 -30.84 1.97 -33.01
C LYS A 56 -30.80 3.36 -33.63
N GLY A 57 -30.06 3.51 -34.74
CA GLY A 57 -30.17 4.69 -35.63
C GLY A 57 -29.02 5.70 -35.61
N MET A 58 -28.00 5.53 -34.76
CA MET A 58 -26.80 6.38 -34.81
C MET A 58 -25.61 5.62 -35.37
N ALA A 59 -25.05 6.11 -36.49
CA ALA A 59 -23.74 5.68 -36.96
C ALA A 59 -22.65 6.29 -36.05
N VAL A 60 -22.41 5.66 -34.90
CA VAL A 60 -21.29 6.03 -34.03
C VAL A 60 -19.99 5.63 -34.73
N THR A 61 -19.14 6.59 -35.05
CA THR A 61 -17.82 6.29 -35.61
C THR A 61 -16.97 5.60 -34.54
N GLY A 62 -16.04 4.73 -34.95
CA GLY A 62 -15.20 3.98 -33.99
C GLY A 62 -14.42 4.88 -33.02
N VAL A 63 -14.01 6.07 -33.46
CA VAL A 63 -13.30 7.06 -32.62
C VAL A 63 -14.21 7.65 -31.55
N GLU A 64 -15.47 7.93 -31.89
CA GLU A 64 -16.45 8.48 -30.95
C GLU A 64 -16.88 7.43 -29.92
N ALA A 65 -17.02 6.17 -30.34
CA ALA A 65 -17.28 5.05 -29.43
C ALA A 65 -16.14 4.90 -28.39
N ILE A 66 -14.89 5.02 -28.83
CA ILE A 66 -13.72 4.97 -27.94
C ILE A 66 -13.74 6.12 -26.92
N LYS A 67 -14.02 7.36 -27.35
CA LYS A 67 -14.11 8.50 -26.43
C LYS A 67 -15.18 8.31 -25.37
N ILE A 68 -16.35 7.80 -25.76
CA ILE A 68 -17.46 7.53 -24.83
C ILE A 68 -17.08 6.42 -23.84
N LEU A 69 -16.50 5.32 -24.33
CA LEU A 69 -16.02 4.20 -23.50
C LEU A 69 -14.99 4.64 -22.46
N PHE A 70 -13.99 5.42 -22.86
CA PHE A 70 -12.98 5.93 -21.93
C PHE A 70 -13.52 7.05 -21.03
N GLY A 71 -14.51 7.82 -21.49
CA GLY A 71 -15.16 8.85 -20.70
C GLY A 71 -16.06 8.32 -19.59
N ASP A 72 -16.59 7.09 -19.73
CA ASP A 72 -17.42 6.43 -18.71
C ASP A 72 -16.57 5.57 -17.76
N SER A 73 -15.57 4.86 -18.27
CA SER A 73 -14.76 3.90 -17.49
C SER A 73 -13.41 4.45 -16.98
N TYR A 74 -13.23 5.78 -16.96
CA TYR A 74 -11.96 6.41 -16.53
C TYR A 74 -11.62 6.14 -15.05
N CYS A 75 -12.63 5.99 -14.19
CA CYS A 75 -12.44 5.67 -12.78
C CYS A 75 -11.84 4.26 -12.61
N GLU A 76 -12.44 3.27 -13.27
CA GLU A 76 -11.99 1.87 -13.26
C GLU A 76 -10.62 1.73 -13.94
N LEU A 77 -10.37 2.46 -15.02
CA LEU A 77 -9.06 2.50 -15.67
C LEU A 77 -7.99 3.03 -14.73
N THR A 78 -8.28 4.13 -14.02
CA THR A 78 -7.39 4.68 -12.99
C THR A 78 -7.15 3.64 -11.90
N GLY A 79 -8.19 2.89 -11.50
CA GLY A 79 -8.08 1.82 -10.53
C GLY A 79 -7.15 0.68 -10.96
N VAL A 80 -7.22 0.27 -12.23
CA VAL A 80 -6.29 -0.71 -12.82
C VAL A 80 -4.86 -0.20 -12.78
N VAL A 81 -4.62 1.07 -13.14
CA VAL A 81 -3.28 1.68 -13.07
C VAL A 81 -2.74 1.67 -11.65
N ILE A 82 -3.54 2.08 -10.66
CA ILE A 82 -3.15 2.03 -9.23
C ILE A 82 -2.82 0.60 -8.81
N SER A 83 -3.62 -0.39 -9.21
CA SER A 83 -3.41 -1.80 -8.84
C SER A 83 -2.11 -2.37 -9.41
N GLY A 84 -1.77 -1.98 -10.65
CA GLY A 84 -0.53 -2.34 -11.31
C GLY A 84 0.68 -1.71 -10.61
N LEU A 85 0.60 -0.42 -10.29
CA LEU A 85 1.65 0.28 -9.55
C LEU A 85 1.87 -0.30 -8.15
N LEU A 86 0.80 -0.61 -7.41
CA LEU A 86 0.90 -1.24 -6.10
C LEU A 86 1.48 -2.65 -6.19
N SER A 87 1.07 -3.44 -7.18
CA SER A 87 1.64 -4.78 -7.39
C SER A 87 3.11 -4.72 -7.77
N TYR A 88 3.50 -3.75 -8.60
CA TYR A 88 4.90 -3.49 -8.94
C TYR A 88 5.72 -3.04 -7.74
N PHE A 89 5.19 -2.14 -6.91
CA PHE A 89 5.78 -1.75 -5.64
C PHE A 89 6.04 -2.96 -4.73
N LEU A 90 5.03 -3.82 -4.55
CA LEU A 90 5.13 -5.01 -3.70
C LEU A 90 6.11 -6.05 -4.27
N ALA A 91 6.14 -6.24 -5.59
CA ALA A 91 7.08 -7.12 -6.27
C ALA A 91 8.54 -6.66 -6.09
N LEU A 92 8.79 -5.35 -6.24
CA LEU A 92 10.11 -4.80 -5.96
C LEU A 92 10.45 -4.86 -4.46
N GLY A 93 9.47 -4.56 -3.60
CA GLY A 93 9.60 -4.58 -2.14
C GLY A 93 9.99 -5.96 -1.59
N TYR A 94 9.59 -7.03 -2.28
CA TYR A 94 10.02 -8.40 -1.97
C TYR A 94 11.54 -8.60 -2.13
N HIS A 95 12.17 -7.94 -3.10
CA HIS A 95 13.59 -8.14 -3.40
C HIS A 95 14.52 -7.13 -2.72
N THR A 96 14.11 -5.86 -2.60
CA THR A 96 15.03 -4.79 -2.18
C THR A 96 14.60 -4.07 -0.90
N GLY A 97 13.51 -4.51 -0.25
CA GLY A 97 13.05 -3.91 1.01
C GLY A 97 12.57 -2.47 0.86
N LEU A 98 11.95 -2.10 -0.27
CA LEU A 98 11.50 -0.74 -0.52
C LEU A 98 10.60 -0.18 0.60
N GLU A 99 10.77 1.10 0.85
CA GLU A 99 9.93 1.89 1.73
C GLU A 99 8.82 2.63 0.95
N LEU A 100 7.93 3.27 1.71
CA LEU A 100 6.81 4.05 1.18
C LEU A 100 7.25 5.25 0.32
N ASP A 101 8.52 5.64 0.33
CA ASP A 101 9.03 6.75 -0.49
C ASP A 101 9.35 6.34 -1.93
N SER A 102 9.12 5.08 -2.28
CA SER A 102 9.37 4.59 -3.62
C SER A 102 8.46 5.21 -4.67
N TRP A 103 8.99 5.45 -5.88
CA TRP A 103 8.25 6.06 -6.97
C TRP A 103 6.91 5.35 -7.33
N PRO A 104 6.80 4.01 -7.37
CA PRO A 104 5.53 3.38 -7.76
C PRO A 104 4.46 3.58 -6.69
N TYR A 105 4.86 3.55 -5.41
CA TYR A 105 3.94 3.84 -4.32
C TYR A 105 3.54 5.32 -4.29
N ALA A 106 4.50 6.24 -4.45
CA ALA A 106 4.23 7.68 -4.48
C ALA A 106 3.25 8.05 -5.61
N LEU A 107 3.43 7.49 -6.80
CA LEU A 107 2.52 7.69 -7.92
C LEU A 107 1.14 7.09 -7.64
N SER A 108 1.07 5.88 -7.09
CA SER A 108 -0.22 5.26 -6.71
C SER A 108 -0.97 6.09 -5.67
N THR A 109 -0.25 6.70 -4.72
CA THR A 109 -0.80 7.55 -3.66
C THR A 109 -1.29 8.89 -4.22
N ALA A 110 -0.61 9.47 -5.21
CA ALA A 110 -1.11 10.66 -5.90
C ALA A 110 -2.38 10.36 -6.72
N LEU A 111 -2.48 9.17 -7.31
CA LEU A 111 -3.63 8.73 -8.10
C LEU A 111 -4.82 8.30 -7.24
N ALA A 112 -4.63 7.90 -5.99
CA ALA A 112 -5.72 7.42 -5.14
C ALA A 112 -6.78 8.50 -4.84
N PRO A 113 -6.44 9.73 -4.39
CA PRO A 113 -7.41 10.81 -4.24
C PRO A 113 -8.08 11.19 -5.56
N LEU A 114 -7.32 11.14 -6.67
CA LEU A 114 -7.88 11.36 -8.00
C LEU A 114 -8.95 10.31 -8.28
N CYS A 115 -8.66 9.02 -8.16
CA CYS A 115 -9.63 7.93 -8.37
C CYS A 115 -10.88 8.07 -7.48
N VAL A 116 -10.72 8.45 -6.22
CA VAL A 116 -11.86 8.72 -5.31
C VAL A 116 -12.66 9.94 -5.78
N GLY A 117 -12.00 11.04 -6.14
CA GLY A 117 -12.66 12.23 -6.65
C GLY A 117 -13.41 11.96 -7.97
N LEU A 118 -12.80 11.18 -8.85
CA LEU A 118 -13.40 10.70 -10.09
C LEU A 118 -14.63 9.82 -9.81
N PHE A 119 -14.58 8.92 -8.83
CA PHE A 119 -15.73 8.09 -8.42
C PHE A 119 -16.91 8.91 -7.89
N PHE A 120 -16.65 9.94 -7.08
CA PHE A 120 -17.72 10.81 -6.57
C PHE A 120 -18.22 11.83 -7.59
N ASN A 121 -17.37 12.20 -8.57
CA ASN A 121 -17.73 13.15 -9.62
C ASN A 121 -18.29 12.48 -10.88
N SER A 122 -18.09 11.18 -11.06
CA SER A 122 -18.82 10.39 -12.05
C SER A 122 -20.28 10.37 -11.64
N ARG A 123 -21.06 11.31 -12.17
CA ARG A 123 -22.51 11.11 -12.26
C ARG A 123 -22.70 9.80 -13.02
N GLN A 124 -23.65 8.96 -12.58
CA GLN A 124 -24.11 7.77 -13.33
C GLN A 124 -24.84 8.18 -14.63
N VAL A 125 -24.30 9.15 -15.38
CA VAL A 125 -24.68 9.36 -16.76
C VAL A 125 -24.06 8.20 -17.48
N GLY A 126 -24.84 7.15 -17.73
CA GLY A 126 -24.38 6.05 -18.56
C GLY A 126 -23.82 6.57 -19.91
N CYS A 127 -23.29 5.65 -20.72
CA CYS A 127 -22.76 5.93 -22.05
C CYS A 127 -23.77 6.57 -23.03
N ARG A 128 -24.99 6.84 -22.57
CA ARG A 128 -26.06 7.53 -23.27
C ARG A 128 -25.96 9.06 -23.26
N GLY A 129 -24.99 9.68 -22.60
CA GLY A 129 -24.65 11.09 -22.79
C GLY A 129 -25.84 12.05 -22.72
N GLY A 130 -26.28 12.38 -21.50
CA GLY A 130 -26.94 13.63 -21.11
C GLY A 130 -28.30 14.03 -21.73
N GLU A 131 -28.71 13.48 -22.85
CA GLU A 131 -29.93 13.90 -23.54
C GLU A 131 -30.89 12.72 -23.65
N ASP A 132 -32.02 12.88 -22.96
CA ASP A 132 -33.16 11.99 -22.89
C ASP A 132 -32.89 10.58 -22.35
N LEU A 133 -33.30 10.34 -21.11
CA LEU A 133 -34.38 9.38 -20.84
C LEU A 133 -34.65 9.30 -19.33
N ASP A 134 -35.95 9.14 -19.05
CA ASP A 134 -36.55 8.82 -17.76
C ASP A 134 -35.67 7.95 -16.86
N MET A 135 -35.85 8.15 -15.56
CA MET A 135 -35.38 7.32 -14.45
C MET A 135 -35.86 5.86 -14.56
N VAL A 136 -35.45 5.16 -15.61
CA VAL A 136 -35.58 3.72 -15.73
C VAL A 136 -34.37 3.16 -15.02
N ASP A 137 -34.50 2.86 -13.73
CA ASP A 137 -33.70 1.91 -12.93
C ASP A 137 -32.48 1.29 -13.67
N VAL A 138 -31.49 2.11 -14.05
CA VAL A 138 -30.29 1.62 -14.73
C VAL A 138 -29.39 1.11 -13.62
N ASP A 139 -29.66 -0.13 -13.23
CA ASP A 139 -28.82 -1.02 -12.43
C ASP A 139 -27.79 -0.28 -11.56
N ASP A 140 -28.21 0.04 -10.33
CA ASP A 140 -27.52 0.82 -9.27
C ASP A 140 -26.10 0.32 -8.91
N LYS A 141 -25.57 -0.66 -9.65
CA LYS A 141 -24.30 -1.35 -9.44
C LYS A 141 -23.23 -1.03 -10.50
N ARG A 142 -23.48 -0.10 -11.40
CA ARG A 142 -22.63 0.13 -12.58
C ARG A 142 -21.20 0.55 -12.24
N HIS A 143 -21.05 1.44 -11.27
CA HIS A 143 -19.75 1.82 -10.71
C HIS A 143 -19.67 1.31 -9.28
N GLN A 144 -18.88 0.26 -9.06
CA GLN A 144 -18.59 -0.22 -7.71
C GLN A 144 -17.48 0.64 -7.11
N PHE A 145 -17.51 0.81 -5.78
CA PHE A 145 -16.40 1.48 -5.10
C PHE A 145 -15.07 0.80 -5.48
N PRO A 146 -14.03 1.55 -5.90
CA PRO A 146 -12.82 0.94 -6.42
C PRO A 146 -12.12 0.13 -5.33
N ALA A 147 -12.10 -1.20 -5.49
CA ALA A 147 -11.53 -2.11 -4.49
C ALA A 147 -10.04 -1.81 -4.23
N VAL A 148 -9.36 -1.25 -5.23
CA VAL A 148 -7.97 -0.83 -5.14
C VAL A 148 -7.71 0.25 -4.09
N ILE A 149 -8.70 1.09 -3.77
CA ILE A 149 -8.55 2.13 -2.75
C ILE A 149 -8.53 1.50 -1.36
N LEU A 150 -9.38 0.51 -1.11
CA LEU A 150 -9.32 -0.29 0.12
C LEU A 150 -8.00 -1.06 0.20
N TRP A 151 -7.51 -1.57 -0.93
CA TRP A 151 -6.22 -2.25 -0.95
C TRP A 151 -5.06 -1.29 -0.67
N HIS A 152 -5.08 -0.09 -1.23
CA HIS A 152 -4.07 0.94 -1.00
C HIS A 152 -3.95 1.27 0.50
N THR A 153 -5.08 1.43 1.20
CA THR A 153 -5.05 1.70 2.66
C THR A 153 -4.50 0.52 3.45
N VAL A 154 -4.83 -0.72 3.08
CA VAL A 154 -4.26 -1.93 3.70
C VAL A 154 -2.73 -1.98 3.51
N VAL A 155 -2.24 -1.76 2.29
CA VAL A 155 -0.80 -1.74 2.00
C VAL A 155 -0.09 -0.63 2.79
N THR A 156 -0.68 0.57 2.81
CA THR A 156 -0.15 1.72 3.54
C THR A 156 -0.02 1.41 5.04
N GLY A 157 -1.11 0.91 5.65
CA GLY A 157 -1.12 0.57 7.07
C GLY A 157 -0.14 -0.55 7.42
N ALA A 158 -0.05 -1.58 6.58
CA ALA A 158 0.88 -2.69 6.81
C ALA A 158 2.35 -2.23 6.76
N TYR A 159 2.71 -1.43 5.75
CA TYR A 159 4.08 -0.92 5.62
C TYR A 159 4.43 0.08 6.71
N TRP A 160 3.50 0.94 7.09
CA TRP A 160 3.67 1.84 8.23
C TRP A 160 3.92 1.05 9.52
N PHE A 161 3.10 0.04 9.81
CA PHE A 161 3.26 -0.83 10.98
C PHE A 161 4.61 -1.56 10.98
N MET A 162 5.02 -2.14 9.84
CA MET A 162 6.33 -2.80 9.71
C MET A 162 7.49 -1.83 9.97
N LYS A 163 7.39 -0.59 9.48
CA LYS A 163 8.42 0.45 9.70
C LYS A 163 8.49 0.85 11.17
N SER A 164 7.36 1.15 11.79
CA SER A 164 7.28 1.50 13.22
C SER A 164 7.81 0.38 14.11
N GLY A 165 7.42 -0.88 13.85
CA GLY A 165 7.90 -2.03 14.63
C GLY A 165 9.40 -2.30 14.51
N MET A 166 9.99 -2.10 13.32
CA MET A 166 11.45 -2.18 13.17
C MET A 166 12.17 -1.07 13.95
N GLN A 167 11.65 0.16 13.87
CA GLN A 167 12.26 1.31 14.52
C GLN A 167 12.30 1.13 16.05
N GLU A 168 11.18 0.68 16.65
CA GLU A 168 11.14 0.36 18.08
C GLU A 168 12.15 -0.74 18.46
N CYS A 169 12.31 -1.75 17.61
CA CYS A 169 13.26 -2.83 17.86
C CYS A 169 14.72 -2.33 17.84
N GLU A 170 15.06 -1.49 16.86
CA GLU A 170 16.39 -0.88 16.76
C GLU A 170 16.70 0.03 17.95
N ASP A 171 15.73 0.85 18.37
CA ASP A 171 15.93 1.78 19.49
C ASP A 171 16.09 1.03 20.82
N ASN A 172 15.35 -0.06 21.02
CA ASN A 172 15.53 -0.94 22.17
C ASN A 172 16.91 -1.62 22.20
N VAL A 173 17.43 -2.05 21.03
CA VAL A 173 18.78 -2.61 20.92
C VAL A 173 19.84 -1.54 21.23
N LYS A 174 19.70 -0.31 20.71
CA LYS A 174 20.61 0.81 21.00
C LYS A 174 20.64 1.14 22.49
N LEU A 175 19.49 1.24 23.14
CA LEU A 175 19.39 1.50 24.58
C LEU A 175 20.05 0.41 25.41
N CYS A 176 19.87 -0.87 25.04
CA CYS A 176 20.53 -1.97 25.73
C CYS A 176 22.05 -1.93 25.58
N ASN A 177 22.56 -1.59 24.39
CA ASN A 177 23.99 -1.42 24.14
C ASN A 177 24.60 -0.28 24.95
N GLN A 178 23.97 0.90 24.94
CA GLN A 178 24.40 2.04 25.76
C GLN A 178 24.43 1.68 27.25
N SER A 179 23.43 0.95 27.72
CA SER A 179 23.35 0.52 29.11
C SER A 179 24.49 -0.46 29.47
N ILE A 180 24.83 -1.41 28.57
CA ILE A 180 25.97 -2.32 28.76
C ILE A 180 27.27 -1.53 28.85
N GLU A 181 27.51 -0.59 27.94
CA GLU A 181 28.71 0.25 27.95
C GLU A 181 28.83 1.07 29.25
N ASP A 182 27.74 1.64 29.72
CA ASP A 182 27.73 2.44 30.94
C ASP A 182 28.02 1.59 32.18
N PHE A 183 27.49 0.36 32.26
CA PHE A 183 27.87 -0.60 33.31
C PHE A 183 29.37 -0.93 33.27
N GLU A 184 29.93 -1.21 32.09
CA GLU A 184 31.36 -1.50 31.95
C GLU A 184 32.25 -0.30 32.32
N ARG A 185 31.82 0.93 32.02
CA ARG A 185 32.51 2.16 32.48
C ARG A 185 32.43 2.32 34.00
N MET A 186 31.28 2.03 34.61
CA MET A 186 31.11 2.10 36.06
C MET A 186 32.00 1.07 36.77
N ASP A 187 32.03 -0.18 36.30
CA ASP A 187 32.86 -1.24 36.87
C ASP A 187 34.35 -0.88 36.81
N LYS A 188 34.82 -0.32 35.69
CA LYS A 188 36.20 0.20 35.56
C LYS A 188 36.51 1.32 36.57
N LYS A 189 35.59 2.28 36.74
CA LYS A 189 35.73 3.37 37.72
C LYS A 189 35.74 2.84 39.15
N MET A 190 34.89 1.87 39.47
CA MET A 190 34.83 1.21 40.77
C MET A 190 36.13 0.45 41.08
N ALA A 191 36.64 -0.32 40.12
CA ALA A 191 37.91 -1.05 40.26
C ALA A 191 39.11 -0.10 40.45
N MET A 192 39.16 1.02 39.72
CA MET A 192 40.20 2.05 39.90
C MET A 192 40.14 2.68 41.29
N ARG A 193 38.93 3.05 41.76
CA ARG A 193 38.72 3.59 43.12
C ARG A 193 39.13 2.59 44.20
N ALA A 194 38.84 1.30 44.02
CA ALA A 194 39.24 0.25 44.94
C ALA A 194 40.77 0.11 45.02
N LYS A 195 41.47 0.13 43.86
CA LYS A 195 42.94 0.11 43.81
C LYS A 195 43.58 1.31 44.50
N LEU A 196 43.07 2.52 44.28
CA LEU A 196 43.56 3.74 44.95
C LEU A 196 43.39 3.66 46.47
N LYS A 197 42.25 3.16 46.96
CA LYS A 197 42.01 2.97 48.40
C LYS A 197 42.91 1.89 49.02
N ALA A 198 43.26 0.85 48.27
CA ALA A 198 44.17 -0.20 48.73
C ALA A 198 45.63 0.28 48.77
N GLY A 199 46.06 1.06 47.77
CA GLY A 199 47.41 1.64 47.71
C GLY A 199 47.66 2.74 48.76
N ALA A 200 46.63 3.46 49.18
CA ALA A 200 46.75 4.50 50.22
C ALA A 200 46.86 3.95 51.66
N LYS A 201 46.83 2.63 51.85
CA LYS A 201 46.97 1.96 53.16
C LYS A 201 48.35 1.34 53.41
N GLN A 202 49.30 1.51 52.49
CA GLN A 202 50.72 1.22 52.67
C GLN A 202 51.49 2.51 52.93
#